data_AF-A0A953JCL4-F1
#
_entry.id   AF-A0A953JCL4-F1
#
_cell.length_a   1.000
_cell.length_b   1.000
_cell.length_c   1.000
_cell.angle_alpha   90.00
_cell.angle_beta   90.00
_cell.angle_gamma   90.00
#
_symmetry.space_group_name_H-M   'P 1'
#
loop_
_entity.id
_entity.type
_entity.pdbx_description
1 polymer ?
#
loop_
_entity_poly.entity_id
_entity_poly.type
_entity_poly.pdbx_seq_one_letter_code
_entity_poly.pdbx_strand_id
1 'polypeptide(L)'
;MMEYEIRPLCASDEPILREMVYQGLSSATNHQPSREIVQRPEFARYAEGWGRPGDTGFVAHDKKDGAVLGAVWLRKPADQPEAPAELAFA
;
A
#
# COMPACT_ATOMS: atom_id res chain seq x y z
N MET A 1 1.98 18.39 19.85
CA MET A 1 1.99 18.47 18.37
C MET A 1 2.46 17.11 17.87
N MET A 2 1.78 16.50 16.91
CA MET A 2 2.24 15.26 16.28
C MET A 2 3.47 15.58 15.44
N GLU A 3 4.60 14.95 15.76
CA GLU A 3 5.86 15.11 15.03
C GLU A 3 5.99 13.92 14.08
N TYR A 4 5.99 14.19 12.79
CA TYR A 4 6.08 13.14 11.76
C TYR A 4 7.26 13.40 10.83
N GLU A 5 7.75 12.33 10.23
CA GLU A 5 8.74 12.36 9.17
C GLU A 5 8.21 11.60 7.96
N ILE A 6 8.37 12.21 6.79
CA ILE A 6 8.00 11.61 5.52
C ILE A 6 9.30 11.27 4.80
N ARG A 7 9.44 10.00 4.42
CA ARG A 7 10.58 9.51 3.65
C ARG A 7 10.12 8.76 2.40
N PRO A 8 10.96 8.70 1.34
CA PRO A 8 10.70 7.82 0.21
C PRO A 8 10.57 6.37 0.66
N LEU A 9 9.64 5.64 0.03
CA LEU A 9 9.52 4.20 0.16
C LEU A 9 10.68 3.51 -0.56
N CYS A 10 11.25 2.49 0.06
CA CYS A 10 12.25 1.62 -0.53
C CYS A 10 11.71 0.20 -0.73
N ALA A 11 12.45 -0.66 -1.42
CA ALA A 11 12.04 -2.04 -1.68
C ALA A 11 11.73 -2.84 -0.40
N SER A 12 12.41 -2.53 0.71
CA SER A 12 12.17 -3.18 2.01
C SER A 12 10.85 -2.79 2.67
N ASP A 13 10.16 -1.75 2.18
CA ASP A 13 8.88 -1.28 2.72
C ASP A 13 7.66 -2.02 2.12
N GLU A 14 7.87 -3.06 1.31
CA GLU A 14 6.79 -3.92 0.82
C GLU A 14 5.80 -4.37 1.92
N PRO A 15 6.24 -4.79 3.12
CA PRO A 15 5.30 -5.20 4.18
C PRO A 15 4.40 -4.06 4.65
N ILE A 16 4.90 -2.83 4.68
CA ILE A 16 4.13 -1.64 5.05
C ILE A 16 3.00 -1.43 4.02
N LEU A 17 3.33 -1.54 2.74
CA LEU A 17 2.36 -1.40 1.65
C LEU A 17 1.29 -2.48 1.70
N ARG A 18 1.68 -3.74 1.94
CA ARG A 18 0.73 -4.85 2.12
C ARG A 18 -0.22 -4.61 3.30
N GLU A 19 0.30 -4.09 4.42
CA GLU A 19 -0.54 -3.72 5.56
C GLU A 19 -1.51 -2.58 5.20
N MET A 20 -1.06 -1.56 4.47
CA MET A 20 -1.92 -0.44 4.06
C MET A 20 -3.05 -0.89 3.12
N VAL A 21 -2.77 -1.82 2.20
CA VAL A 21 -3.81 -2.44 1.36
C VAL A 21 -4.80 -3.21 2.22
N TYR A 22 -4.33 -3.99 3.20
CA TYR A 22 -5.21 -4.71 4.13
C TYR A 22 -6.12 -3.76 4.92
N GLN A 23 -5.55 -2.69 5.47
CA GLN A 23 -6.29 -1.69 6.26
C GLN A 23 -7.35 -0.99 5.39
N GLY A 24 -7.03 -0.65 4.14
CA GLY A 24 -7.99 -0.09 3.18
C GLY A 24 -9.17 -1.03 2.92
N LEU A 25 -8.92 -2.32 2.69
CA LEU A 25 -9.97 -3.33 2.48
C LEU A 25 -10.81 -3.58 3.73
N SER A 26 -10.15 -3.60 4.90
CA SER A 26 -10.84 -3.79 6.18
C SER A 26 -11.74 -2.62 6.53
N SER A 27 -11.35 -1.39 6.17
CA SER A 27 -12.16 -0.19 6.42
C SER A 27 -13.42 -0.11 5.53
N ALA A 28 -13.40 -0.76 4.37
CA ALA A 28 -14.52 -0.78 3.42
C ALA A 28 -15.61 -1.81 3.79
N THR A 29 -15.32 -2.74 4.70
CA THR A 29 -16.22 -3.85 5.04
C THR A 29 -16.62 -3.78 6.51
N ASN A 30 -17.90 -4.01 6.84
CA ASN A 30 -18.36 -4.15 8.24
C ASN A 30 -17.79 -5.38 8.98
N HIS A 31 -16.92 -6.16 8.33
CA HIS A 31 -16.29 -7.36 8.84
C HIS A 31 -14.79 -7.31 8.50
N GLN A 32 -13.94 -7.66 9.47
CA GLN A 32 -12.51 -7.74 9.26
C GLN A 32 -12.19 -8.94 8.35
N PRO A 33 -11.71 -8.73 7.11
CA PRO A 33 -11.39 -9.84 6.21
C PRO A 33 -10.17 -10.62 6.73
N SER A 34 -10.03 -11.89 6.31
CA SER A 34 -8.79 -12.65 6.58
C SER A 34 -7.59 -11.90 6.01
N ARG A 35 -6.45 -11.91 6.71
CA ARG A 35 -5.17 -11.36 6.22
C ARG A 35 -4.71 -12.01 4.91
N GLU A 36 -5.24 -13.18 4.57
CA GLU A 36 -4.97 -13.84 3.27
C GLU A 36 -5.57 -13.06 2.09
N ILE A 37 -6.51 -12.14 2.32
CA ILE A 37 -7.12 -11.34 1.26
C ILE A 37 -6.05 -10.56 0.47
N VAL A 38 -5.01 -10.03 1.13
CA VAL A 38 -3.94 -9.28 0.45
C VAL A 38 -2.99 -10.15 -0.38
N GLN A 39 -3.11 -11.48 -0.27
CA GLN A 39 -2.40 -12.42 -1.14
C GLN A 39 -3.17 -12.71 -2.43
N ARG A 40 -4.46 -12.34 -2.51
CA ARG A 40 -5.24 -12.51 -3.74
C ARG A 40 -4.64 -11.64 -4.85
N PRO A 41 -4.53 -12.13 -6.10
CA PRO A 41 -3.89 -11.40 -7.21
C PRO A 41 -4.46 -9.98 -7.42
N GLU A 42 -5.76 -9.82 -7.16
CA GLU A 42 -6.46 -8.55 -7.31
C GLU A 42 -5.94 -7.44 -6.38
N PHE A 43 -5.42 -7.80 -5.20
CA PHE A 43 -4.89 -6.88 -4.18
C PHE A 43 -3.36 -6.96 -4.06
N ALA A 44 -2.78 -8.16 -4.22
CA ALA A 44 -1.35 -8.39 -4.16
C ALA A 44 -0.60 -7.49 -5.14
N ARG A 45 -1.13 -7.26 -6.35
CA ARG A 45 -0.53 -6.38 -7.37
C ARG A 45 -0.20 -4.96 -6.91
N TYR A 46 -0.84 -4.45 -5.87
CA TYR A 46 -0.58 -3.10 -5.35
C TYR A 46 0.70 -2.97 -4.51
N ALA A 47 1.21 -4.09 -3.97
CA ALA A 47 2.36 -4.10 -3.07
C ALA A 47 3.42 -5.16 -3.43
N GLU A 48 3.02 -6.25 -4.08
CA GLU A 48 3.90 -7.38 -4.36
C GLU A 48 5.11 -6.98 -5.21
N GLY A 49 6.28 -7.39 -4.74
CA GLY A 49 7.57 -7.11 -5.37
C GLY A 49 7.84 -5.62 -5.50
N TRP A 50 7.58 -4.85 -4.45
CA TRP A 50 7.80 -3.40 -4.42
C TRP A 50 9.27 -3.01 -4.61
N GLY A 51 9.48 -1.86 -5.26
CA GLY A 51 10.81 -1.35 -5.59
C GLY A 51 11.25 -1.66 -7.03
N ARG A 52 10.31 -1.99 -7.91
CA ARG A 52 10.57 -2.15 -9.35
C ARG A 52 10.72 -0.79 -10.04
N PRO A 53 11.37 -0.72 -11.21
CA PRO A 53 11.37 0.49 -12.02
C PRO A 53 9.94 0.99 -12.30
N GLY A 54 9.64 2.22 -11.90
CA GLY A 54 8.31 2.82 -12.01
C GLY A 54 7.47 2.76 -10.73
N ASP A 55 7.97 2.14 -9.67
CA ASP A 55 7.44 2.28 -8.32
C ASP A 55 7.98 3.57 -7.69
N THR A 56 7.10 4.41 -7.17
CA THR A 56 7.48 5.60 -6.40
C THR A 56 6.46 5.86 -5.31
N GLY A 57 6.91 6.32 -4.15
CA GLY A 57 5.99 6.63 -3.07
C GLY A 57 6.71 7.11 -1.82
N PHE A 58 5.90 7.45 -0.82
CA PHE A 58 6.35 8.00 0.44
C PHE A 58 5.61 7.34 1.60
N VAL A 59 6.30 7.21 2.72
CA VAL A 59 5.75 6.73 3.99
C VAL A 59 5.96 7.79 5.05
N ALA A 60 4.90 8.06 5.81
CA ALA A 60 4.91 8.91 6.98
C ALA A 60 5.04 8.04 8.23
N HIS A 61 5.95 8.40 9.12
CA HIS A 61 6.12 7.77 10.42
C HIS A 61 6.15 8.82 11.53
N ASP A 62 5.71 8.44 12.72
CA ASP A 62 5.86 9.26 13.92
C ASP A 62 7.34 9.33 14.32
N LYS A 63 7.83 10.52 14.64
CA LYS A 63 9.25 10.73 14.98
C LYS A 63 9.65 10.15 16.33
N LYS A 64 8.70 9.90 17.23
CA LYS A 64 8.97 9.47 18.61
C LYS A 64 9.12 7.96 18.72
N ASP A 65 8.24 7.21 18.06
CA ASP A 65 8.21 5.75 18.15
C ASP A 65 8.44 5.05 16.80
N GLY A 66 8.48 5.78 15.69
CA GLY A 66 8.65 5.23 14.36
C GLY A 66 7.39 4.54 13.82
N ALA A 67 6.23 4.69 14.49
CA ALA A 67 4.99 4.08 14.05
C ALA A 67 4.57 4.61 12.68
N VAL A 68 4.17 3.71 11.79
CA VAL A 68 3.71 4.10 10.46
C VAL A 68 2.34 4.78 10.58
N LEU A 69 2.30 6.04 10.15
CA LEU A 69 1.09 6.86 10.17
C LEU A 69 0.30 6.73 8.87
N GLY A 70 1.00 6.45 7.76
CA GLY A 70 0.38 6.23 6.46
C GLY A 70 1.41 6.15 5.34
N ALA A 71 0.97 5.71 4.17
CA ALA A 71 1.79 5.69 2.97
C ALA A 71 0.98 6.11 1.74
N VAL A 72 1.64 6.71 0.77
CA VAL A 72 1.09 7.01 -0.55
C VAL A 72 2.07 6.52 -1.61
N TRP A 73 1.57 5.83 -2.61
CA TRP A 73 2.43 5.26 -3.64
C TRP A 73 1.74 5.20 -4.99
N LEU A 74 2.58 5.25 -6.02
CA LEU A 74 2.24 5.15 -7.41
C LEU A 74 3.05 3.99 -7.99
N ARG A 75 2.40 3.19 -8.82
CA ARG A 75 3.02 2.08 -9.54
C ARG A 75 2.59 2.16 -10.98
N LYS A 76 3.56 2.12 -11.89
CA LYS A 76 3.26 1.90 -13.30
C LYS A 76 2.71 0.48 -13.45
N PRO A 77 1.52 0.29 -14.05
CA PRO A 77 1.05 -1.05 -14.38
C PRO A 77 2.13 -1.77 -15.18
N ALA A 78 2.49 -2.99 -14.76
CA ALA A 78 3.23 -3.87 -15.67
C ALA A 78 2.40 -3.97 -16.95
N ASP A 79 3.05 -3.88 -18.11
CA ASP A 79 2.43 -3.90 -19.43
C ASP A 79 1.59 -5.18 -19.58
N GLN A 80 0.34 -5.13 -19.11
CA GLN A 80 -0.64 -6.20 -19.13
C GLN A 80 -1.80 -5.70 -20.00
N PRO A 81 -2.23 -6.45 -21.01
CA PRO A 81 -3.40 -6.11 -21.78
C PRO A 81 -4.62 -6.09 -20.84
N GLU A 82 -5.17 -4.89 -20.65
CA GLU A 82 -6.44 -4.54 -20.00
C GLU A 82 -6.87 -5.39 -18.79
N ALA A 83 -6.45 -5.01 -17.59
CA ALA A 83 -7.29 -5.19 -16.41
C ALA A 83 -8.18 -3.95 -16.24
N PRO A 84 -9.51 -4.09 -16.01
CA PRO A 84 -10.38 -2.94 -15.80
C PRO A 84 -9.89 -2.10 -14.62
N ALA A 85 -9.78 -0.79 -14.86
CA ALA A 85 -9.44 0.18 -13.83
C ALA A 85 -10.64 0.32 -12.87
N GLU A 86 -10.67 -0.49 -11.82
CA GLU A 86 -11.60 -0.27 -10.71
C GLU A 86 -10.82 0.07 -9.43
N LEU A 87 -10.44 1.35 -9.35
CA LEU A 87 -10.35 2.08 -8.10
C LEU A 87 -11.26 3.30 -8.23
N ALA A 88 -12.56 3.05 -8.32
CA ALA A 88 -13.56 4.06 -7.99
C ALA A 88 -13.73 4.04 -6.47
N PHE A 89 -12.92 4.83 -5.77
CA PHE A 89 -13.33 5.30 -4.44
C PHE A 89 -14.52 6.23 -4.68
N ALA A 90 -15.72 5.74 -4.36
CA ALA A 90 -16.96 6.50 -4.29
C ALA A 90 -17.33 6.72 -2.82
#